data_AF-A0A7J4R269-F1
#
_entry.id   AF-A0A7J4R269-F1
#
_cell.length_a   1.000
_cell.length_b   1.000
_cell.length_c   1.000
_cell.angle_alpha   90.00
_cell.angle_beta   90.00
_cell.angle_gamma   90.00
#
_symmetry.space_group_name_H-M   'P 1'
#
loop_
_entity.id
_entity.type
_entity.pdbx_description
1 polymer ?
#
loop_
_entity_poly.entity_id
_entity_poly.type
_entity_poly.pdbx_seq_one_letter_code
_entity_poly.pdbx_strand_id
1 'polypeptide(L)'
;MAKFKTGLNTSRNVDEMRSVEVEIDFTSNALASILYRQGETVVLACCTKEARLPGWFPRDSNKGWVHAEYSLLPGSTDSRFRRERRGAKGRTQEIERLVARSLRAAVDLEELGPIALNVDC
;
A
#
# COMPACT_ATOMS: atom_id res chain seq x y z
N MET A 1 22.50 17.89 -1.86
CA MET A 1 21.46 18.94 -1.80
C MET A 1 20.24 18.46 -2.55
N ALA A 2 19.06 18.49 -1.94
CA ALA A 2 17.80 18.25 -2.64
C ALA A 2 17.66 19.24 -3.79
N LYS A 3 17.30 18.78 -5.00
CA LYS A 3 17.07 19.67 -6.14
C LYS A 3 15.84 20.54 -5.83
N PHE A 4 16.02 21.85 -5.74
CA PHE A 4 14.89 22.79 -5.78
C PHE A 4 14.28 22.73 -7.18
N LYS A 5 13.17 22.00 -7.34
CA LYS A 5 12.32 22.11 -8.53
C LYS A 5 11.47 23.37 -8.41
N THR A 6 12.08 24.54 -8.54
CA THR A 6 11.33 25.79 -8.74
C THR A 6 10.75 25.79 -10.15
N GLY A 7 9.46 25.50 -10.25
CA GLY A 7 8.70 25.44 -11.51
C GLY A 7 8.11 24.05 -11.76
N LEU A 8 6.93 23.78 -11.20
CA LEU A 8 6.18 22.56 -11.50
C LEU A 8 5.40 22.78 -12.81
N ASN A 9 6.13 22.79 -13.93
CA ASN A 9 5.52 22.84 -15.26
C ASN A 9 5.13 21.43 -15.68
N THR A 10 3.83 21.13 -15.67
CA THR A 10 3.30 19.88 -16.22
C THR A 10 3.01 20.08 -17.70
N SER A 11 3.59 19.26 -18.57
CA SER A 11 3.35 19.31 -20.02
C SER A 11 2.12 18.55 -20.48
N ARG A 12 1.28 18.09 -19.55
CA ARG A 12 0.08 17.26 -19.79
C ARG A 12 -1.18 18.08 -19.59
N ASN A 13 -2.28 17.66 -20.22
CA ASN A 13 -3.59 18.28 -20.03
C ASN A 13 -4.13 18.03 -18.61
N VAL A 14 -5.11 18.85 -18.20
CA VAL A 14 -5.69 18.83 -16.84
C VAL A 14 -6.43 17.53 -16.51
N ASP A 15 -6.94 16.86 -17.54
CA ASP A 15 -7.70 15.61 -17.51
C ASP A 15 -6.86 14.39 -17.90
N GLU A 16 -5.61 14.60 -18.26
CA GLU A 16 -4.68 13.55 -18.64
C GLU A 16 -4.04 12.94 -17.39
N MET A 17 -3.96 11.61 -17.32
CA MET A 17 -3.17 10.92 -16.29
C MET A 17 -1.68 10.87 -16.69
N ARG A 18 -0.79 10.59 -15.73
CA ARG A 18 0.60 10.18 -16.06
C ARG A 18 0.57 8.75 -16.62
N SER A 19 1.61 8.35 -17.35
CA SER A 19 1.76 6.97 -17.84
C SER A 19 1.70 5.97 -16.68
N VAL A 20 0.97 4.87 -16.89
CA VAL A 20 0.82 3.78 -15.92
C VAL A 20 1.54 2.56 -16.44
N GLU A 21 2.39 1.96 -15.61
CA GLU A 21 3.03 0.66 -15.86
C GLU A 21 2.83 -0.22 -14.63
N VAL A 22 2.53 -1.50 -14.85
CA VAL A 22 2.33 -2.46 -13.77
C VAL A 22 3.11 -3.72 -14.10
N GLU A 23 4.10 -4.04 -13.27
CA GLU A 23 4.81 -5.31 -13.30
C GLU A 23 4.22 -6.23 -12.23
N ILE A 24 3.79 -7.42 -12.63
CA ILE A 24 3.21 -8.44 -11.75
C ILE A 24 4.31 -9.44 -11.38
N ASP A 25 4.20 -10.06 -10.21
CA ASP A 25 5.14 -11.05 -9.68
C ASP A 25 6.56 -10.50 -9.45
N PHE A 26 6.64 -9.23 -9.02
CA PHE A 26 7.91 -8.55 -8.79
C PHE A 26 8.77 -9.18 -7.68
N THR A 27 8.14 -9.82 -6.68
CA THR A 27 8.82 -10.53 -5.58
C THR A 27 8.39 -11.99 -5.53
N SER A 28 9.32 -12.88 -5.19
CA SER A 28 9.09 -14.33 -5.19
C SER A 28 8.38 -14.88 -3.95
N ASN A 29 8.36 -14.11 -2.85
CA ASN A 29 7.97 -14.63 -1.53
C ASN A 29 6.54 -14.25 -1.12
N ALA A 30 6.00 -13.16 -1.69
CA ALA A 30 4.62 -12.76 -1.45
C ALA A 30 3.66 -13.70 -2.18
N LEU A 31 2.42 -13.82 -1.69
CA LEU A 31 1.37 -14.57 -2.39
C LEU A 31 1.03 -13.92 -3.73
N ALA A 32 1.07 -12.60 -3.75
CA ALA A 32 0.99 -11.78 -4.95
C ALA A 32 1.84 -10.53 -4.72
N SER A 33 2.48 -10.02 -5.77
CA SER A 33 3.18 -8.75 -5.69
C SER A 33 3.10 -7.99 -7.00
N ILE A 34 3.05 -6.66 -6.91
CA ILE A 34 3.10 -5.78 -8.06
C ILE A 34 4.07 -4.62 -7.82
N LEU A 35 4.79 -4.21 -8.87
CA LEU A 35 5.45 -2.91 -8.92
C LEU A 35 4.60 -1.98 -9.79
N TYR A 36 3.86 -1.10 -9.12
CA TYR A 36 3.03 -0.10 -9.77
C TYR A 36 3.82 1.18 -10.00
N ARG A 37 3.78 1.71 -11.23
CA ARG A 37 4.39 2.99 -11.61
C ARG A 37 3.36 3.91 -12.23
N GLN A 38 3.31 5.15 -11.77
CA GLN A 38 2.55 6.22 -12.40
C GLN A 38 3.41 7.49 -12.52
N GLY A 39 4.03 7.66 -13.69
CA GLY A 39 5.15 8.59 -13.87
C GLY A 39 6.28 8.29 -12.87
N GLU A 40 6.71 9.30 -12.10
CA GLU A 40 7.76 9.16 -11.07
C GLU A 40 7.30 8.48 -9.77
N THR A 41 5.99 8.27 -9.59
CA THR A 41 5.48 7.58 -8.40
C THR A 41 5.61 6.08 -8.60
N VAL A 42 6.38 5.43 -7.74
CA VAL A 42 6.59 3.98 -7.75
C VAL A 42 6.16 3.39 -6.41
N VAL A 43 5.34 2.35 -6.43
CA VAL A 43 4.83 1.64 -5.25
C VAL A 43 5.05 0.15 -5.47
N LEU A 44 5.69 -0.51 -4.51
CA LEU A 44 5.73 -1.96 -4.43
C LEU A 44 4.60 -2.39 -3.50
N ALA A 45 3.63 -3.13 -4.02
CA ALA A 45 2.57 -3.70 -3.21
C ALA A 45 2.74 -5.22 -3.12
N CYS A 46 2.75 -5.76 -1.91
CA CYS A 46 2.87 -7.19 -1.65
C CYS A 46 1.70 -7.67 -0.80
N CYS A 47 1.11 -8.82 -1.15
CA CYS A 47 0.10 -9.50 -0.36
C CYS A 47 0.70 -10.71 0.32
N THR A 48 0.54 -10.81 1.64
CA THR A 48 0.96 -11.96 2.44
C THR A 48 -0.21 -12.50 3.25
N LYS A 49 -0.14 -13.79 3.62
CA LYS A 49 -1.12 -14.40 4.53
C LYS A 49 -0.59 -14.34 5.95
N GLU A 50 -1.43 -13.84 6.85
CA GLU A 50 -1.16 -13.83 8.28
C GLU A 50 -1.34 -15.21 8.89
N ALA A 51 -0.58 -15.48 9.95
CA ALA A 51 -0.64 -16.77 10.67
C ALA A 51 -1.99 -16.99 11.35
N ARG A 52 -2.70 -15.91 11.69
CA ARG A 52 -4.00 -15.93 12.38
C ARG A 52 -4.80 -14.67 12.10
N LEU A 53 -6.11 -14.75 12.25
CA LEU A 53 -6.99 -13.58 12.30
C LEU A 53 -6.60 -12.66 13.48
N PRO A 54 -6.94 -11.35 13.41
CA PRO A 54 -6.67 -10.43 14.50
C PRO A 54 -7.30 -10.89 15.83
N GLY A 55 -6.62 -10.68 16.95
CA GLY A 55 -7.09 -11.18 18.26
C GLY A 55 -8.41 -10.55 18.75
N TRP A 56 -8.77 -9.37 18.24
CA TRP A 56 -10.04 -8.70 18.51
C TRP A 56 -11.16 -9.14 17.56
N PHE A 57 -10.84 -9.91 16.51
CA PHE A 57 -11.80 -10.38 15.52
C PHE A 57 -12.70 -11.45 16.14
N PRO A 58 -14.02 -11.46 15.84
CA PRO A 58 -14.93 -12.42 16.47
C PRO A 58 -14.53 -13.85 16.16
N ARG A 59 -14.44 -14.69 17.21
CA ARG A 59 -13.91 -16.07 17.12
C ARG A 59 -14.84 -17.03 16.38
N ASP A 60 -16.12 -16.71 16.38
CA ASP A 60 -17.22 -17.42 15.73
C ASP A 60 -17.45 -16.93 14.29
N SER A 61 -16.63 -15.99 13.80
CA SER A 61 -16.74 -15.46 12.45
C SER A 61 -16.07 -16.39 11.44
N ASN A 62 -16.78 -16.71 10.36
CA ASN A 62 -16.25 -17.47 9.24
C ASN A 62 -15.68 -16.59 8.12
N LYS A 63 -15.82 -15.26 8.21
CA LYS A 63 -15.27 -14.33 7.22
C LYS A 63 -13.81 -13.98 7.47
N GLY A 64 -13.17 -13.52 6.41
CA GLY A 64 -11.78 -13.12 6.40
C GLY A 64 -11.57 -11.68 6.83
N TRP A 65 -10.30 -11.32 6.82
CA TRP A 65 -9.88 -9.97 7.13
C TRP A 65 -8.74 -9.52 6.23
N VAL A 66 -8.78 -8.26 5.80
CA VAL A 66 -7.68 -7.64 5.05
C VAL A 66 -7.14 -6.47 5.87
N HIS A 67 -5.85 -6.49 6.11
CA HIS A 67 -5.07 -5.40 6.70
C HIS A 67 -4.14 -4.79 5.66
N ALA A 68 -3.60 -3.60 5.97
CA ALA A 68 -2.60 -2.98 5.13
C ALA A 68 -1.59 -2.21 5.99
N GLU A 69 -0.32 -2.31 5.61
CA GLU A 69 0.77 -1.48 6.13
C GLU A 69 1.26 -0.56 5.01
N TYR A 70 1.68 0.65 5.37
CA TYR A 70 2.21 1.61 4.42
C TYR A 70 3.53 2.14 4.93
N SER A 71 4.54 2.19 4.05
CA SER A 71 5.81 2.79 4.41
C SER A 71 6.39 3.61 3.26
N LEU A 72 7.00 4.73 3.63
CA LEU A 72 7.76 5.54 2.69
C LEU A 72 9.25 5.29 2.90
N LEU A 73 9.96 4.85 1.86
CA LEU A 73 11.42 4.76 1.93
C LEU A 73 12.01 6.18 2.12
N PRO A 74 13.11 6.32 2.90
CA PRO A 74 13.69 7.62 3.19
C PRO A 74 14.03 8.50 1.98
N GLY A 75 14.24 7.91 0.80
CA GLY A 75 14.59 8.60 -0.44
C GLY A 75 13.42 8.82 -1.41
N SER A 76 12.18 8.51 -1.02
CA SER A 76 11.01 8.59 -1.93
C SER A 76 10.45 10.00 -2.12
N THR A 77 11.01 11.00 -1.43
CA THR A 77 10.58 12.40 -1.50
C THR A 77 11.76 13.32 -1.80
N ASP A 78 11.50 14.56 -2.23
CA ASP A 78 12.54 15.53 -2.59
C ASP A 78 13.53 15.80 -1.44
N SER A 79 13.05 15.73 -0.20
CA SER A 79 13.89 15.72 1.01
C SER A 79 13.82 14.37 1.69
N ARG A 80 14.87 14.02 2.44
CA ARG A 80 14.95 12.70 3.08
C ARG A 80 13.87 12.54 4.15
N PHE A 81 12.98 11.57 3.99
CA PHE A 81 12.00 11.21 5.01
C PHE A 81 12.67 10.39 6.13
N ARG A 82 12.44 10.75 7.39
CA ARG A 82 13.01 10.01 8.52
C ARG A 82 12.22 8.73 8.74
N ARG A 83 12.87 7.58 8.54
CA ARG A 83 12.30 6.24 8.77
C ARG A 83 11.60 6.15 10.14
N GLU A 84 10.38 5.62 10.13
CA GLU A 84 9.50 5.49 11.29
C GLU A 84 9.80 4.20 12.07
N ARG A 85 10.86 4.23 12.88
CA ARG A 85 11.29 3.05 13.67
C ARG A 85 10.46 2.79 14.93
N ARG A 86 9.67 3.77 15.37
CA ARG A 86 8.86 3.70 16.60
C ARG A 86 7.37 3.48 16.31
N GLY A 87 7.06 2.98 15.12
CA GLY A 87 5.70 2.81 14.63
C GLY A 87 5.24 3.98 13.74
N ALA A 88 4.12 3.73 13.05
CA ALA A 88 3.48 4.63 12.10
C ALA A 88 3.03 5.95 12.77
N LYS A 89 3.31 7.09 12.12
CA LYS A 89 2.75 8.40 12.53
C LYS A 89 1.37 8.64 11.90
N GLY A 90 0.75 9.79 12.22
CA GLY A 90 -0.60 10.15 11.78
C GLY A 90 -0.88 9.91 10.30
N ARG A 91 -0.06 10.47 9.39
CA ARG A 91 -0.21 10.28 7.94
C ARG A 91 -0.13 8.80 7.54
N THR A 92 0.85 8.08 8.06
CA THR A 92 1.07 6.66 7.76
C THR A 92 -0.15 5.84 8.19
N GLN A 93 -0.61 6.02 9.43
CA GLN A 93 -1.80 5.33 9.94
C GLN A 93 -3.09 5.70 9.19
N GLU A 94 -3.20 6.93 8.70
CA GLU A 94 -4.34 7.36 7.89
C GLU A 94 -4.38 6.64 6.54
N ILE A 95 -3.23 6.55 5.87
CA ILE A 95 -3.09 5.85 4.58
C ILE A 95 -3.29 4.34 4.76
N GLU A 96 -2.72 3.72 5.79
CA GLU A 96 -2.95 2.30 6.13
C GLU A 96 -4.44 2.01 6.26
N ARG A 97 -5.15 2.84 7.05
CA ARG A 97 -6.59 2.68 7.24
C ARG A 97 -7.37 2.92 5.94
N LEU A 98 -6.95 3.87 5.12
CA LEU A 98 -7.57 4.13 3.81
C LEU A 98 -7.44 2.89 2.91
N VAL A 99 -6.22 2.40 2.68
CA VAL A 99 -5.95 1.24 1.83
C VAL A 99 -6.72 0.02 2.34
N ALA A 100 -6.61 -0.28 3.64
CA ALA A 100 -7.28 -1.44 4.21
C ALA A 100 -8.81 -1.35 4.12
N ARG A 101 -9.41 -0.15 4.27
CA ARG A 101 -10.86 0.05 4.07
C ARG A 101 -11.26 -0.14 2.61
N SER A 102 -10.49 0.42 1.67
CA SER A 102 -10.74 0.29 0.24
C SER A 102 -10.70 -1.17 -0.21
N LEU A 103 -9.71 -1.95 0.25
CA LEU A 103 -9.60 -3.37 -0.08
C LEU A 103 -10.74 -4.19 0.52
N ARG A 104 -11.09 -3.98 1.79
CA ARG A 104 -12.23 -4.69 2.40
C ARG A 104 -13.57 -4.37 1.76
N ALA A 105 -13.70 -3.23 1.07
CA ALA A 105 -14.90 -2.90 0.30
C ALA A 105 -14.92 -3.58 -1.09
N ALA A 106 -13.76 -3.99 -1.61
CA ALA A 106 -13.62 -4.60 -2.93
C ALA A 106 -13.51 -6.14 -2.90
N VAL A 107 -13.15 -6.73 -1.75
CA VAL A 107 -12.99 -8.18 -1.55
C VAL A 107 -14.22 -8.74 -0.86
N ASP A 108 -14.72 -9.88 -1.36
CA ASP A 108 -15.72 -10.68 -0.64
C ASP A 108 -15.06 -11.37 0.55
N LEU A 109 -15.33 -10.85 1.75
CA LEU A 109 -14.74 -11.36 2.99
C LEU A 109 -15.39 -12.68 3.43
N GLU A 110 -16.63 -12.97 3.02
CA GLU A 110 -17.26 -14.25 3.38
C GLU A 110 -16.61 -15.39 2.58
N GLU A 111 -16.42 -15.18 1.27
CA GLU A 111 -15.72 -16.14 0.39
C GLU A 111 -14.24 -16.28 0.71
N LEU A 112 -13.60 -15.24 1.26
CA LEU A 112 -12.21 -15.33 1.73
C LEU A 112 -12.04 -16.36 2.87
N GLY A 113 -13.12 -16.69 3.59
CA GLY A 113 -13.08 -17.59 4.74
C GLY A 113 -12.24 -17.03 5.90
N PRO A 114 -11.94 -17.80 6.95
CA PRO A 114 -11.24 -17.32 8.16
C PRO A 114 -9.73 -17.12 7.95
N ILE A 115 -9.36 -16.37 6.91
CA ILE A 115 -8.00 -16.03 6.52
C ILE A 115 -7.80 -14.52 6.72
N ALA A 116 -6.65 -14.16 7.29
CA ALA A 116 -6.18 -12.78 7.29
C ALA A 116 -5.12 -12.59 6.20
N LEU A 117 -5.27 -11.53 5.41
CA LEU A 117 -4.28 -11.05 4.46
C LEU A 117 -3.71 -9.72 4.93
N ASN A 118 -2.41 -9.52 4.74
CA ASN A 118 -1.75 -8.23 4.94
C ASN A 118 -1.23 -7.71 3.59
N VAL A 119 -1.52 -6.45 3.30
CA VAL A 119 -1.07 -5.78 2.07
C VAL A 119 -0.08 -4.67 2.42
N ASP A 120 1.17 -4.87 2.04
CA ASP A 120 2.28 -3.95 2.32
C ASP A 120 2.51 -3.03 1.11
N CYS A 121 2.48 -1.71 1.32
CA CYS A 121 2.61 -0.67 0.29
C CYS A 121 3.72 0.36 0.57
#